data_AF-A0A954LTR0-F1
#
_entry.id   AF-A0A954LTR0-F1
#
_cell.length_a   1.000
_cell.length_b   1.000
_cell.length_c   1.000
_cell.angle_alpha   90.00
_cell.angle_beta   90.00
_cell.angle_gamma   90.00
#
_symmetry.space_group_name_H-M   'P 1'
#
loop_
_entity.id
_entity.type
_entity.pdbx_description
1 polymer ?
#
loop_
_entity_poly.entity_id
_entity_poly.type
_entity_poly.pdbx_seq_one_letter_code
_entity_poly.pdbx_strand_id
1 'polypeptide(L)'
;MTVHPVWNTDVRHQNLLSSECEPQQTPLCSSGLLYRSLPGEYLAMLLAVHTGFLAIGWLCYSPDVATRIAIAAAAVWAMVRVVGIGSELLTTPVITLAFLGASLAVDKTEIEGLPGWLVSGPFSAFMLGCILGFVFALDLWELFELRGQRLAEIVRQQGLRILGYGTVGFIATYSIVVPLLQELVITLSPLDEPILAMDRLTLSQNVVFKFVESVSGLWFLIVGTAVGSFLNVVIYRVPRRISVITQRSHCPSCGVPILASDNLPLVGWLRLNGRCRNCQEEISERYPIVEGIVGLIFLLLFFVELISGGANLPMRSINSYVGVQWILFYTKWDLVGLYAYHCMLLCTVFSWAMIRRDGKRVPVPTSGFMLAITIGAPLLFRHLLPWPYDTVGNQAVTYTVPKAAMTSAWGLLAAGLVSFLPQIMNRACRATLQPPPQFDCPSWLLIGAGLGWQAVVAIVVLLAIWMIGCTFLVPAQDSTHGDPSKEAAMTGQFPIGTELRRLALPCVVLIHQCLWRHIGELFV
;
A
#
# COMPACT_ATOMS: atom_id res chain seq x y z
N MET A 1 18.58 24.64 -78.47
CA MET A 1 19.54 23.85 -79.26
C MET A 1 20.22 22.86 -78.33
N THR A 2 20.03 21.56 -78.59
CA THR A 2 20.97 20.42 -78.36
C THR A 2 21.44 20.15 -76.90
N VAL A 3 21.41 18.95 -76.28
CA VAL A 3 21.59 17.55 -76.74
C VAL A 3 21.03 16.55 -75.69
N HIS A 4 20.33 15.53 -76.21
CA HIS A 4 20.03 14.13 -75.85
C HIS A 4 20.03 13.50 -74.42
N PRO A 5 19.12 12.50 -74.20
CA PRO A 5 19.01 11.63 -73.03
C PRO A 5 19.61 10.22 -73.23
N VAL A 6 19.96 9.54 -72.14
CA VAL A 6 20.15 8.07 -72.04
C VAL A 6 19.74 7.65 -70.62
N TRP A 7 18.78 6.73 -70.50
CA TRP A 7 18.95 5.38 -69.92
C TRP A 7 17.61 4.64 -69.96
N ASN A 8 17.64 3.54 -70.70
CA ASN A 8 16.54 2.67 -71.08
C ASN A 8 16.45 1.49 -70.09
N THR A 9 15.21 1.06 -69.81
CA THR A 9 14.74 -0.34 -69.62
C THR A 9 15.55 -1.30 -68.72
N ASP A 10 14.91 -1.89 -67.71
CA ASP A 10 14.02 -3.04 -67.95
C ASP A 10 13.21 -3.48 -66.72
N VAL A 11 11.96 -3.84 -67.00
CA VAL A 11 10.97 -4.44 -66.10
C VAL A 11 11.03 -5.95 -66.34
N ARG A 12 11.50 -6.72 -65.35
CA ARG A 12 11.13 -8.13 -65.05
C ARG A 12 12.22 -8.77 -64.19
N HIS A 13 12.02 -8.73 -62.88
CA HIS A 13 12.33 -9.80 -61.92
C HIS A 13 11.89 -9.28 -60.53
N GLN A 14 10.60 -8.95 -60.42
CA GLN A 14 9.89 -8.91 -59.14
C GLN A 14 9.16 -10.26 -59.03
N ASN A 15 9.31 -10.91 -57.87
CA ASN A 15 8.90 -12.26 -57.49
C ASN A 15 10.00 -13.31 -57.61
N LEU A 16 10.59 -13.60 -56.44
CA LEU A 16 11.12 -14.88 -55.92
C LEU A 16 12.31 -14.52 -55.02
N LEU A 17 12.19 -14.82 -53.71
CA LEU A 17 13.16 -14.63 -52.62
C LEU A 17 12.99 -13.39 -51.70
N SER A 18 11.83 -13.31 -51.04
CA SER A 18 11.73 -12.90 -49.62
C SER A 18 10.32 -13.17 -49.08
N SER A 19 9.86 -14.41 -49.22
CA SER A 19 8.78 -14.95 -48.41
C SER A 19 9.38 -15.51 -47.13
N GLU A 20 9.61 -14.69 -46.10
CA GLU A 20 9.96 -15.20 -44.77
C GLU A 20 9.68 -14.15 -43.68
N CYS A 21 8.82 -14.55 -42.74
CA CYS A 21 8.47 -13.94 -41.45
C CYS A 21 7.69 -12.61 -41.45
N GLU A 22 6.39 -12.67 -41.75
CA GLU A 22 5.43 -12.08 -40.79
C GLU A 22 5.71 -12.72 -39.42
N PRO A 23 5.81 -11.96 -38.31
CA PRO A 23 5.80 -12.59 -37.00
C PRO A 23 4.43 -13.25 -36.85
N GLN A 24 4.40 -14.56 -37.06
CA GLN A 24 3.31 -15.42 -36.61
C GLN A 24 2.98 -14.99 -35.18
N GLN A 25 1.78 -14.44 -35.01
CA GLN A 25 1.14 -14.42 -33.70
C GLN A 25 1.10 -15.86 -33.24
N THR A 26 2.04 -16.22 -32.37
CA THR A 26 2.05 -17.52 -31.72
C THR A 26 0.73 -17.68 -30.97
N PRO A 27 0.01 -18.80 -31.17
CA PRO A 27 -1.28 -19.02 -30.55
C PRO A 27 -1.10 -19.17 -29.04
N LEU A 28 -1.91 -18.43 -28.28
CA LEU A 28 -2.23 -18.63 -26.86
C LEU A 28 -1.19 -19.41 -26.02
N CYS A 29 -0.12 -18.75 -25.59
CA CYS A 29 0.73 -19.28 -24.51
C CYS A 29 1.00 -18.20 -23.45
N SER A 30 0.36 -18.41 -22.28
CA SER A 30 0.55 -17.77 -20.96
C SER A 30 0.74 -16.24 -20.89
N SER A 31 -0.37 -15.51 -20.74
CA SER A 31 -0.43 -14.08 -20.38
C SER A 31 -0.60 -13.87 -18.86
N GLY A 32 0.04 -14.71 -18.04
CA GLY A 32 0.03 -14.57 -16.58
C GLY A 32 1.16 -13.67 -16.08
N LEU A 33 0.93 -12.89 -15.01
CA LEU A 33 1.89 -11.96 -14.40
C LEU A 33 3.20 -12.65 -14.01
N LEU A 34 3.12 -13.90 -13.57
CA LEU A 34 4.27 -14.72 -13.18
C LEU A 34 5.16 -15.09 -14.37
N TYR A 35 4.59 -15.30 -15.56
CA TYR A 35 5.32 -15.65 -16.78
C TYR A 35 5.99 -14.45 -17.45
N ARG A 36 5.90 -13.25 -16.87
CA ARG A 36 6.61 -12.08 -17.37
C ARG A 36 8.09 -12.07 -16.97
N SER A 37 8.49 -12.91 -16.00
CA SER A 37 9.85 -12.94 -15.45
C SER A 37 10.33 -14.35 -15.23
N LEU A 38 11.60 -14.63 -15.49
CA LEU A 38 12.20 -15.96 -15.29
C LEU A 38 12.04 -16.49 -13.84
N PRO A 39 12.24 -15.69 -12.76
CA PRO A 39 11.96 -16.15 -11.39
C PRO A 39 10.47 -16.42 -11.15
N GLY A 40 9.60 -15.63 -11.78
CA GLY A 40 8.15 -15.83 -11.71
C GLY A 40 7.70 -17.11 -12.40
N GLU A 41 8.33 -17.50 -13.52
CA GLU A 41 8.09 -18.78 -14.19
C GLU A 41 8.45 -19.96 -13.28
N TYR A 42 9.63 -19.91 -12.62
CA TYR A 42 10.01 -20.95 -11.66
C TYR A 42 9.06 -21.01 -10.46
N LEU A 43 8.62 -19.86 -9.95
CA LEU A 43 7.63 -19.80 -8.88
C LEU A 43 6.28 -20.36 -9.34
N ALA A 44 5.85 -20.06 -10.57
CA ALA A 44 4.63 -20.61 -11.15
C ALA A 44 4.71 -22.13 -11.29
N MET A 45 5.83 -22.66 -11.81
CA MET A 45 6.04 -24.10 -11.89
C MET A 45 6.03 -24.77 -10.51
N LEU A 46 6.70 -24.17 -9.52
CA LEU A 46 6.72 -24.69 -8.16
C LEU A 46 5.32 -24.72 -7.54
N LEU A 47 4.57 -23.62 -7.64
CA LEU A 47 3.21 -23.52 -7.13
C LEU A 47 2.26 -24.47 -7.86
N ALA A 48 2.38 -24.62 -9.18
CA ALA A 48 1.56 -25.54 -9.97
C ALA A 48 1.80 -27.00 -9.55
N VAL A 49 3.07 -27.39 -9.40
CA VAL A 49 3.46 -28.71 -8.89
C VAL A 49 2.92 -28.93 -7.48
N HIS A 50 3.05 -27.91 -6.61
CA HIS A 50 2.56 -27.96 -5.23
C HIS A 50 1.03 -28.14 -5.16
N THR A 51 0.28 -27.39 -5.96
CA THR A 51 -1.17 -27.54 -6.08
C THR A 51 -1.58 -28.89 -6.67
N GLY A 52 -0.78 -29.47 -7.56
CA GLY A 52 -0.98 -30.83 -8.07
C GLY A 52 -0.85 -31.89 -6.97
N PHE A 53 0.20 -31.80 -6.15
CA PHE A 53 0.38 -32.70 -5.00
C PHE A 53 -0.71 -32.53 -3.94
N LEU A 54 -1.15 -31.29 -3.68
CA LEU A 54 -2.32 -30.99 -2.84
C LEU A 54 -3.58 -31.71 -3.35
N ALA A 55 -3.89 -31.59 -4.64
CA ALA A 55 -5.06 -32.23 -5.24
C ALA A 55 -5.01 -33.76 -5.06
N ILE A 56 -3.86 -34.38 -5.33
CA ILE A 56 -3.66 -35.83 -5.19
C ILE A 56 -3.76 -36.27 -3.73
N GLY A 57 -3.13 -35.54 -2.81
CA GLY A 57 -3.17 -35.86 -1.37
C GLY A 57 -4.60 -35.87 -0.82
N TRP A 58 -5.39 -34.84 -1.14
CA TRP A 58 -6.78 -34.78 -0.70
C TRP A 58 -7.67 -35.81 -1.41
N LEU A 59 -7.44 -36.10 -2.70
CA LEU A 59 -8.13 -37.16 -3.45
C LEU A 59 -7.91 -38.56 -2.87
N CYS A 60 -6.70 -38.84 -2.39
CA CYS A 60 -6.33 -40.16 -1.88
C CYS A 60 -6.71 -40.39 -0.42
N TYR A 61 -6.64 -39.35 0.43
CA TYR A 61 -6.71 -39.51 1.89
C TYR A 61 -7.96 -38.92 2.55
N SER A 62 -8.70 -38.01 1.91
CA SER A 62 -9.89 -37.42 2.54
C SER A 62 -11.08 -38.39 2.53
N PRO A 63 -11.62 -38.81 3.69
CA PRO A 63 -12.73 -39.78 3.74
C PRO A 63 -14.05 -39.18 3.22
N ASP A 64 -14.24 -37.87 3.35
CA ASP A 64 -15.45 -37.17 2.91
C ASP A 64 -15.39 -36.82 1.41
N VAL A 65 -16.42 -37.22 0.66
CA VAL A 65 -16.51 -37.03 -0.79
C VAL A 65 -16.66 -35.55 -1.14
N ALA A 66 -17.42 -34.79 -0.34
CA ALA A 66 -17.66 -33.38 -0.61
C ALA A 66 -16.37 -32.56 -0.44
N THR A 67 -15.66 -32.77 0.66
CA THR A 67 -14.36 -32.13 0.94
C THR A 67 -13.31 -32.51 -0.11
N ARG A 68 -13.26 -33.79 -0.49
CA ARG A 68 -12.34 -34.31 -1.50
C ARG A 68 -12.51 -33.58 -2.84
N ILE A 69 -13.74 -33.47 -3.32
CA ILE A 69 -14.06 -32.81 -4.59
C ILE A 69 -13.80 -31.30 -4.49
N ALA A 70 -14.19 -30.66 -3.39
CA ALA A 70 -14.03 -29.23 -3.19
C ALA A 70 -12.55 -28.81 -3.18
N ILE A 71 -11.71 -29.50 -2.41
CA ILE A 71 -10.27 -29.18 -2.31
C ILE A 71 -9.53 -29.55 -3.60
N ALA A 72 -9.87 -30.66 -4.24
CA ALA A 72 -9.28 -31.02 -5.53
C ALA A 72 -9.64 -30.00 -6.63
N ALA A 73 -10.90 -29.57 -6.70
CA ALA A 73 -11.33 -28.54 -7.64
C ALA A 73 -10.64 -27.20 -7.38
N ALA A 74 -10.52 -26.80 -6.12
CA ALA A 74 -9.83 -25.59 -5.70
C ALA A 74 -8.32 -25.63 -6.05
N ALA A 75 -7.68 -26.78 -5.84
CA ALA A 75 -6.27 -27.00 -6.17
C ALA A 75 -6.01 -27.02 -7.68
N VAL A 76 -6.89 -27.66 -8.46
CA VAL A 76 -6.83 -27.64 -9.93
C VAL A 76 -7.07 -26.23 -10.45
N TRP A 77 -8.02 -25.48 -9.88
CA TRP A 77 -8.24 -24.09 -10.22
C TRP A 77 -7.01 -23.23 -9.95
N ALA A 78 -6.40 -23.37 -8.76
CA ALA A 78 -5.16 -22.69 -8.41
C ALA A 78 -4.05 -23.02 -9.41
N MET A 79 -3.87 -24.29 -9.78
CA MET A 79 -2.89 -24.73 -10.78
C MET A 79 -3.11 -24.04 -12.14
N VAL A 80 -4.35 -24.06 -12.66
CA VAL A 80 -4.73 -23.43 -13.94
C VAL A 80 -4.42 -21.93 -13.92
N ARG A 81 -4.72 -21.27 -12.80
CA ARG A 81 -4.49 -19.83 -12.65
C ARG A 81 -3.03 -19.47 -12.48
N VAL A 82 -2.25 -20.26 -11.74
CA VAL A 82 -0.80 -20.08 -11.59
C VAL A 82 -0.08 -20.18 -12.93
N VAL A 83 -0.56 -21.05 -13.83
CA VAL A 83 -0.05 -21.18 -15.22
C VAL A 83 -0.50 -20.02 -16.13
N GLY A 84 -1.34 -19.12 -15.64
CA GLY A 84 -1.79 -17.93 -16.36
C GLY A 84 -2.97 -18.17 -17.31
N ILE A 85 -3.70 -19.29 -17.19
CA ILE A 85 -4.81 -19.61 -18.08
C ILE A 85 -6.09 -18.89 -17.63
N GLY A 86 -6.62 -18.02 -18.49
CA GLY A 86 -7.89 -17.30 -18.25
C GLY A 86 -7.75 -15.96 -17.52
N SER A 87 -6.56 -15.36 -17.50
CA SER A 87 -6.23 -14.11 -16.77
C SER A 87 -7.07 -12.89 -17.15
N GLU A 88 -7.71 -12.90 -18.31
CA GLU A 88 -8.43 -11.74 -18.84
C GLU A 88 -9.94 -11.73 -18.50
N LEU A 89 -10.47 -12.80 -17.90
CA LEU A 89 -11.90 -12.90 -17.60
C LEU A 89 -12.26 -12.22 -16.26
N LEU A 90 -13.32 -11.39 -16.25
CA LEU A 90 -13.81 -10.74 -15.03
C LEU A 90 -14.30 -11.73 -13.95
N THR A 91 -14.63 -12.95 -14.35
CA THR A 91 -15.15 -13.99 -13.47
C THR A 91 -14.06 -14.72 -12.69
N THR A 92 -12.80 -14.67 -13.11
CA THR A 92 -11.70 -15.39 -12.44
C THR A 92 -11.49 -14.99 -10.99
N PRO A 93 -11.40 -13.69 -10.58
CA PRO A 93 -11.22 -13.36 -9.16
C PRO A 93 -12.41 -13.80 -8.31
N VAL A 94 -13.63 -13.82 -8.86
CA VAL A 94 -14.83 -14.27 -8.15
C VAL A 94 -14.77 -15.77 -7.91
N ILE A 95 -14.35 -16.54 -8.91
CA ILE A 95 -14.16 -17.99 -8.80
C ILE A 95 -13.01 -18.31 -7.83
N THR A 96 -11.88 -17.59 -7.93
CA THR A 96 -10.74 -17.75 -7.03
C THR A 96 -11.14 -17.42 -5.58
N LEU A 97 -11.92 -16.35 -5.35
CA LEU A 97 -12.44 -15.98 -4.03
C LEU A 97 -13.41 -17.03 -3.46
N ALA A 98 -14.26 -17.60 -4.31
CA ALA A 98 -15.17 -18.68 -3.90
C ALA A 98 -14.39 -19.94 -3.47
N PHE A 99 -13.37 -20.34 -4.24
CA PHE A 99 -12.50 -21.46 -3.87
C PHE A 99 -11.67 -21.16 -2.63
N LEU A 100 -11.17 -19.93 -2.46
CA LEU A 100 -10.48 -19.50 -1.25
C LEU A 100 -11.40 -19.65 -0.02
N GLY A 101 -12.64 -19.17 -0.11
CA GLY A 101 -13.63 -19.31 0.95
C GLY A 101 -13.93 -20.78 1.27
N ALA A 102 -14.06 -21.63 0.24
CA ALA A 102 -14.26 -23.07 0.42
C ALA A 102 -13.08 -23.75 1.11
N SER A 103 -11.83 -23.43 0.73
CA SER A 103 -10.64 -24.00 1.36
C SER A 103 -10.50 -23.58 2.83
N LEU A 104 -10.78 -22.32 3.16
CA LEU A 104 -10.77 -21.83 4.54
C LEU A 104 -11.93 -22.38 5.39
N ALA A 105 -13.07 -22.68 4.77
CA ALA A 105 -14.19 -23.34 5.45
C ALA A 105 -13.83 -24.78 5.82
N VAL A 106 -13.18 -25.52 4.93
CA VAL A 106 -12.68 -26.88 5.18
C VAL A 106 -11.60 -26.89 6.28
N ASP A 107 -10.74 -25.87 6.32
CA ASP A 107 -9.72 -25.76 7.37
C ASP A 107 -10.31 -25.66 8.80
N LYS A 108 -11.51 -25.09 8.93
CA LYS A 108 -12.23 -24.99 10.21
C LYS A 108 -13.02 -26.26 10.57
N THR A 109 -13.11 -27.24 9.67
CA THR A 109 -13.81 -28.49 9.95
C THR A 109 -12.84 -29.54 10.49
N GLU A 110 -13.10 -30.03 11.70
CA GLU A 110 -12.35 -31.18 12.24
C GLU A 110 -12.77 -32.46 11.51
N ILE A 111 -11.92 -32.95 10.62
CA ILE A 111 -12.17 -34.20 9.87
C ILE A 111 -11.33 -35.31 10.50
N GLU A 112 -12.00 -36.26 11.16
CA GLU A 112 -11.36 -37.43 11.74
C GLU A 112 -10.75 -38.34 10.66
N GLY A 113 -9.58 -38.92 10.93
CA GLY A 113 -8.92 -39.90 10.06
C GLY A 113 -7.97 -39.33 9.00
N LEU A 114 -7.72 -38.01 9.01
CA LEU A 114 -6.72 -37.39 8.13
C LEU A 114 -5.29 -37.54 8.68
N PRO A 115 -4.28 -37.75 7.81
CA PRO A 115 -2.87 -37.70 8.22
C PRO A 115 -2.49 -36.29 8.70
N GLY A 116 -1.72 -36.17 9.79
CA GLY A 116 -1.33 -34.87 10.36
C GLY A 116 -0.59 -33.93 9.39
N TRP A 117 0.15 -34.48 8.42
CA TRP A 117 0.83 -33.69 7.39
C TRP A 117 -0.14 -33.07 6.36
N LEU A 118 -1.36 -33.60 6.23
CA LEU A 118 -2.43 -33.05 5.40
C LEU A 118 -3.28 -32.04 6.18
N VAL A 119 -3.29 -32.10 7.51
CA VAL A 119 -4.04 -31.16 8.37
C VAL A 119 -3.25 -29.88 8.58
N SER A 120 -1.99 -29.97 9.00
CA SER A 120 -1.18 -28.81 9.40
C SER A 120 0.14 -28.68 8.63
N GLY A 121 0.38 -29.55 7.64
CA GLY A 121 1.60 -29.54 6.84
C GLY A 121 1.48 -28.66 5.59
N PRO A 122 2.47 -28.76 4.69
CA PRO A 122 2.51 -27.94 3.47
C PRO A 122 1.43 -28.32 2.45
N PHE A 123 0.72 -29.44 2.66
CA PHE A 123 -0.41 -29.88 1.83
C PHE A 123 -1.76 -29.70 2.53
N SER A 124 -1.84 -28.75 3.46
CA SER A 124 -3.07 -28.40 4.19
C SER A 124 -4.05 -27.56 3.38
N ALA A 125 -5.32 -27.59 3.79
CA ALA A 125 -6.36 -26.71 3.27
C ALA A 125 -6.00 -25.23 3.50
N PHE A 126 -5.39 -24.91 4.65
CA PHE A 126 -4.79 -23.59 4.91
C PHE A 126 -3.75 -23.19 3.86
N MET A 127 -2.79 -24.06 3.53
CA MET A 127 -1.76 -23.75 2.53
C MET A 127 -2.36 -23.55 1.13
N LEU A 128 -3.37 -24.35 0.76
CA LEU A 128 -4.15 -24.12 -0.46
C LEU A 128 -4.86 -22.75 -0.43
N GLY A 129 -5.42 -22.36 0.72
CA GLY A 129 -5.97 -21.03 0.95
C GLY A 129 -4.93 -19.92 0.76
N CYS A 130 -3.71 -20.08 1.27
CA CYS A 130 -2.62 -19.13 1.05
C CYS A 130 -2.26 -19.00 -0.44
N ILE A 131 -2.20 -20.12 -1.17
CA ILE A 131 -1.92 -20.12 -2.62
C ILE A 131 -3.05 -19.46 -3.39
N LEU A 132 -4.32 -19.76 -3.07
CA LEU A 132 -5.49 -19.13 -3.69
C LEU A 132 -5.59 -17.64 -3.35
N GLY A 133 -5.20 -17.23 -2.14
CA GLY A 133 -5.09 -15.83 -1.76
C GLY A 133 -4.01 -15.09 -2.56
N PHE A 134 -2.87 -15.74 -2.79
CA PHE A 134 -1.82 -15.21 -3.67
C PHE A 134 -2.29 -15.10 -5.13
N VAL A 135 -2.93 -16.15 -5.66
CA VAL A 135 -3.54 -16.14 -7.01
C VAL A 135 -4.61 -15.06 -7.13
N PHE A 136 -5.47 -14.89 -6.13
CA PHE A 136 -6.48 -13.84 -6.11
C PHE A 136 -5.85 -12.44 -6.13
N ALA A 137 -4.76 -12.23 -5.40
CA ALA A 137 -4.01 -10.98 -5.45
C ALA A 137 -3.41 -10.73 -6.85
N LEU A 138 -2.91 -11.77 -7.52
CA LEU A 138 -2.45 -11.68 -8.91
C LEU A 138 -3.59 -11.40 -9.90
N ASP A 139 -4.74 -12.06 -9.75
CA ASP A 139 -5.94 -11.84 -10.57
C ASP A 139 -6.44 -10.39 -10.45
N LEU A 140 -6.50 -9.87 -9.22
CA LEU A 140 -6.83 -8.47 -8.99
C LEU A 140 -5.80 -7.55 -9.63
N TRP A 141 -4.51 -7.87 -9.50
CA TRP A 141 -3.42 -7.09 -10.04
C TRP A 141 -3.47 -6.99 -11.58
N GLU A 142 -3.67 -8.11 -12.28
CA GLU A 142 -3.82 -8.15 -13.74
C GLU A 142 -5.04 -7.34 -14.20
N LEU A 143 -6.17 -7.44 -13.48
CA LEU A 143 -7.37 -6.65 -13.77
C LEU A 143 -7.13 -5.15 -13.59
N PHE A 144 -6.35 -4.74 -12.59
CA PHE A 144 -5.97 -3.34 -12.39
C PHE A 144 -5.04 -2.83 -13.49
N GLU A 145 -4.07 -3.65 -13.91
CA GLU A 145 -3.10 -3.28 -14.95
C GLU A 145 -3.76 -3.16 -16.34
N LEU A 146 -4.56 -4.15 -16.75
CA LEU A 146 -5.28 -4.15 -18.03
C LEU A 146 -6.34 -3.04 -18.14
N ARG A 147 -6.90 -2.61 -17.01
CA ARG A 147 -7.94 -1.57 -16.98
C ARG A 147 -7.43 -0.19 -16.64
N GLY A 148 -6.15 0.02 -16.37
CA GLY A 148 -5.62 1.33 -15.92
C GLY A 148 -6.11 2.50 -16.77
N GLN A 149 -6.10 2.37 -18.11
CA GLN A 149 -6.55 3.44 -19.02
C GLN A 149 -8.08 3.59 -19.09
N ARG A 150 -8.85 2.50 -19.12
CA ARG A 150 -10.33 2.58 -19.08
C ARG A 150 -10.83 3.06 -17.72
N LEU A 151 -10.17 2.66 -16.65
CA LEU A 151 -10.49 3.05 -15.29
C LEU A 151 -10.21 4.54 -15.08
N ALA A 152 -9.08 5.04 -15.59
CA ALA A 152 -8.78 6.47 -15.60
C ALA A 152 -9.89 7.27 -16.31
N GLU A 153 -10.34 6.82 -17.48
CA GLU A 153 -11.42 7.50 -18.21
C GLU A 153 -12.77 7.41 -17.49
N ILE A 154 -13.11 6.25 -16.90
CA ILE A 154 -14.32 6.09 -16.09
C ILE A 154 -14.28 6.98 -14.85
N VAL A 155 -13.15 7.05 -14.15
CA VAL A 155 -12.96 7.93 -12.99
C VAL A 155 -13.04 9.39 -13.42
N ARG A 156 -12.48 9.74 -14.58
CA ARG A 156 -12.57 11.09 -15.14
C ARG A 156 -14.01 11.49 -15.43
N GLN A 157 -14.81 10.62 -16.04
CA GLN A 157 -16.19 10.94 -16.45
C GLN A 157 -17.23 10.76 -15.33
N GLN A 158 -17.07 9.75 -14.48
CA GLN A 158 -18.06 9.33 -13.47
C GLN A 158 -17.54 9.44 -12.03
N GLY A 159 -16.32 9.92 -11.80
CA GLY A 159 -15.69 9.84 -10.49
C GLY A 159 -16.42 10.57 -9.38
N LEU A 160 -17.17 11.64 -9.67
CA LEU A 160 -18.06 12.28 -8.68
C LEU A 160 -19.16 11.34 -8.19
N ARG A 161 -19.77 10.56 -9.09
CA ARG A 161 -20.78 9.56 -8.73
C ARG A 161 -20.14 8.41 -7.96
N ILE A 162 -18.97 7.96 -8.39
CA ILE A 162 -18.22 6.89 -7.70
C ILE A 162 -17.85 7.33 -6.28
N LEU A 163 -17.33 8.55 -6.11
CA LEU A 163 -16.99 9.11 -4.80
C LEU A 163 -18.24 9.27 -3.91
N GLY A 164 -19.34 9.78 -4.48
CA GLY A 164 -20.60 9.94 -3.76
C GLY A 164 -21.20 8.62 -3.31
N TYR A 165 -21.43 7.69 -4.23
CA TYR A 165 -21.98 6.37 -3.91
C TYR A 165 -21.04 5.53 -3.04
N GLY A 166 -19.72 5.63 -3.25
CA GLY A 166 -18.72 4.99 -2.41
C GLY A 166 -18.75 5.51 -0.97
N THR A 167 -18.88 6.82 -0.77
CA THR A 167 -18.99 7.43 0.56
C THR A 167 -20.27 7.00 1.26
N VAL A 168 -21.42 7.08 0.58
CA VAL A 168 -22.71 6.65 1.14
C VAL A 168 -22.70 5.15 1.45
N GLY A 169 -22.17 4.34 0.53
CA GLY A 169 -22.05 2.89 0.71
C GLY A 169 -21.14 2.51 1.88
N PHE A 170 -20.02 3.22 2.06
CA PHE A 170 -19.13 3.02 3.21
C PHE A 170 -19.84 3.34 4.53
N ILE A 171 -20.49 4.51 4.62
CA ILE A 171 -21.23 4.91 5.83
C ILE A 171 -22.35 3.90 6.13
N ALA A 172 -23.14 3.50 5.14
CA ALA A 172 -24.22 2.54 5.34
C ALA A 172 -23.68 1.17 5.78
N THR A 173 -22.63 0.67 5.14
CA THR A 173 -22.01 -0.62 5.49
C THR A 173 -21.44 -0.59 6.89
N TYR A 174 -20.63 0.42 7.24
CA TYR A 174 -20.02 0.51 8.56
C TYR A 174 -21.05 0.76 9.67
N SER A 175 -22.09 1.55 9.39
CA SER A 175 -23.09 1.92 10.41
C SER A 175 -24.14 0.85 10.64
N ILE A 176 -24.43 0.00 9.64
CA ILE A 176 -25.53 -0.97 9.71
C ILE A 176 -25.00 -2.40 9.71
N VAL A 177 -24.15 -2.76 8.74
CA VAL A 177 -23.68 -4.13 8.56
C VAL A 177 -22.76 -4.54 9.70
N VAL A 178 -21.86 -3.67 10.15
CA VAL A 178 -20.93 -4.00 11.25
C VAL A 178 -21.69 -4.29 12.56
N PRO A 179 -22.61 -3.44 13.04
CA PRO A 179 -23.44 -3.77 14.21
C PRO A 179 -24.27 -5.04 14.05
N LEU A 180 -24.86 -5.28 12.87
CA LEU A 180 -25.63 -6.50 12.60
C LEU A 180 -24.75 -7.75 12.69
N LEU A 181 -23.55 -7.70 12.12
CA LEU A 181 -22.58 -8.79 12.21
C LEU A 181 -22.10 -9.01 13.65
N GLN A 182 -21.86 -7.93 14.41
CA GLN A 182 -21.49 -8.03 15.82
C GLN A 182 -22.60 -8.70 16.63
N GLU A 183 -23.86 -8.30 16.44
CA GLU A 183 -25.02 -8.90 17.10
C GLU A 183 -25.17 -10.39 16.74
N LEU A 184 -24.99 -10.73 15.46
CA LEU A 184 -25.03 -12.11 14.97
C LEU A 184 -23.93 -12.95 15.62
N VAL A 185 -22.70 -12.44 15.68
CA VAL A 185 -21.57 -13.14 16.31
C VAL A 185 -21.83 -13.37 17.80
N ILE A 186 -22.32 -12.36 18.52
CA ILE A 186 -22.68 -12.48 19.94
C ILE A 186 -23.79 -13.52 20.15
N THR A 187 -24.76 -13.58 19.24
CA THR A 187 -25.86 -14.56 19.28
C THR A 187 -25.37 -15.99 19.03
N LEU A 188 -24.43 -16.17 18.09
CA LEU A 188 -23.89 -17.48 17.72
C LEU A 188 -22.83 -18.00 18.70
N SER A 189 -22.10 -17.11 19.35
CA SER A 189 -21.03 -17.42 20.31
C SER A 189 -21.17 -16.53 21.55
N PRO A 190 -22.06 -16.87 22.51
CA PRO A 190 -22.20 -16.13 23.75
C PRO A 190 -20.86 -16.17 24.51
N LEU A 191 -20.23 -15.01 24.70
CA LEU A 191 -19.00 -14.90 25.49
C LEU A 191 -19.36 -14.90 26.99
N ASP A 192 -18.79 -15.82 27.76
CA ASP A 192 -18.97 -15.93 29.21
C ASP A 192 -18.21 -14.86 30.04
N GLU A 193 -17.51 -13.93 29.38
CA GLU A 193 -16.65 -12.93 30.02
C GLU A 193 -17.41 -11.64 30.41
N PRO A 194 -17.47 -11.26 31.71
CA PRO A 194 -18.22 -10.10 32.21
C PRO A 194 -17.60 -8.74 31.86
N ILE A 195 -16.38 -8.67 31.32
CA ILE A 195 -15.69 -7.40 30.99
C ILE A 195 -16.35 -6.67 29.81
N LEU A 196 -17.11 -7.37 28.96
CA LEU A 196 -17.96 -6.77 27.92
C LEU A 196 -19.39 -6.43 28.40
N ALA A 197 -19.76 -6.76 29.64
CA ALA A 197 -21.13 -6.58 30.13
C ALA A 197 -21.53 -5.11 30.36
N MET A 198 -20.56 -4.20 30.52
CA MET A 198 -20.83 -2.76 30.64
C MET A 198 -21.21 -2.07 29.32
N ASP A 199 -21.05 -2.75 28.18
CA ASP A 199 -21.30 -2.22 26.82
C ASP A 199 -22.32 -3.05 26.03
N ARG A 200 -23.34 -3.64 26.70
CA ARG A 200 -24.52 -4.18 25.99
C ARG A 200 -25.40 -3.05 25.47
N LEU A 201 -24.88 -2.33 24.50
CA LEU A 201 -25.63 -1.39 23.68
C LEU A 201 -26.66 -2.18 22.87
N THR A 202 -27.89 -1.69 22.84
CA THR A 202 -28.90 -2.22 21.91
C THR A 202 -28.41 -2.05 20.48
N LEU A 203 -28.84 -2.90 19.55
CA LEU A 203 -28.51 -2.77 18.12
C LEU A 203 -28.73 -1.33 17.60
N SER A 204 -29.84 -0.70 18.01
CA SER A 204 -30.15 0.68 17.63
C SER A 204 -29.09 1.69 18.12
N GLN A 205 -28.58 1.53 19.34
CA GLN A 205 -27.51 2.37 19.87
C GLN A 205 -26.19 2.12 19.14
N ASN A 206 -25.83 0.86 18.89
CA ASN A 206 -24.62 0.52 18.11
C ASN A 206 -24.64 1.12 16.70
N VAL A 207 -25.80 1.08 16.02
CA VAL A 207 -25.97 1.71 14.70
C VAL A 207 -25.72 3.21 14.77
N VAL A 208 -26.29 3.90 15.77
CA VAL A 208 -26.07 5.33 15.97
C VAL A 208 -24.60 5.63 16.25
N PHE A 209 -23.92 4.83 17.09
CA PHE A 209 -22.50 5.05 17.38
C PHE A 209 -21.61 4.85 16.15
N LYS A 210 -21.82 3.77 15.40
CA LYS A 210 -21.06 3.52 14.17
C LYS A 210 -21.34 4.56 13.08
N PHE A 211 -22.53 5.14 13.07
CA PHE A 211 -22.83 6.30 12.21
C PHE A 211 -22.00 7.53 12.59
N VAL A 212 -21.96 7.89 13.88
CA VAL A 212 -21.12 9.01 14.34
C VAL A 212 -19.64 8.75 14.04
N GLU A 213 -19.15 7.53 14.29
CA GLU A 213 -17.79 7.12 13.92
C GLU A 213 -17.50 7.25 12.43
N SER A 214 -18.45 6.86 11.57
CA SER A 214 -18.31 6.99 10.11
C SER A 214 -18.22 8.46 9.69
N VAL A 215 -19.06 9.32 10.26
CA VAL A 215 -19.07 10.76 9.96
C VAL A 215 -17.77 11.42 10.43
N SER A 216 -17.28 11.07 11.62
CA SER A 216 -15.99 11.55 12.11
C SER A 216 -14.83 11.05 11.24
N GLY A 217 -14.84 9.77 10.85
CA GLY A 217 -13.84 9.23 9.93
C GLY A 217 -13.82 9.97 8.58
N LEU A 218 -14.99 10.25 8.01
CA LEU A 218 -15.11 11.06 6.80
C LEU A 218 -14.52 12.46 6.99
N TRP A 219 -14.72 13.07 8.15
CA TRP A 219 -14.11 14.38 8.44
C TRP A 219 -12.57 14.30 8.45
N PHE A 220 -11.98 13.31 9.11
CA PHE A 220 -10.52 13.10 9.09
C PHE A 220 -9.98 12.79 7.70
N LEU A 221 -10.74 12.05 6.89
CA LEU A 221 -10.43 11.81 5.47
C LEU A 221 -10.37 13.15 4.69
N ILE A 222 -11.36 14.03 4.86
CA ILE A 222 -11.41 15.35 4.21
C ILE A 222 -10.25 16.24 4.67
N VAL A 223 -9.93 16.24 5.96
CA VAL A 223 -8.77 16.96 6.48
C VAL A 223 -7.48 16.42 5.87
N GLY A 224 -7.34 15.09 5.79
CA GLY A 224 -6.18 14.46 5.17
C GLY A 224 -6.04 14.79 3.68
N THR A 225 -7.13 14.82 2.91
CA THR A 225 -7.05 15.22 1.49
C THR A 225 -6.67 16.70 1.33
N ALA A 226 -7.15 17.57 2.21
CA ALA A 226 -6.73 18.98 2.24
C ALA A 226 -5.23 19.13 2.58
N VAL A 227 -4.73 18.37 3.56
CA VAL A 227 -3.30 18.30 3.88
C VAL A 227 -2.53 17.78 2.66
N GLY A 228 -2.98 16.72 2.00
CA GLY A 228 -2.37 16.20 0.78
C GLY A 228 -2.29 17.22 -0.35
N SER A 229 -3.33 18.04 -0.51
CA SER A 229 -3.34 19.13 -1.49
C SER A 229 -2.26 20.17 -1.20
N PHE A 230 -2.09 20.54 0.08
CA PHE A 230 -0.97 21.38 0.52
C PHE A 230 0.39 20.70 0.29
N LEU A 231 0.51 19.40 0.56
CA LEU A 231 1.76 18.66 0.34
C LEU A 231 2.19 18.65 -1.13
N ASN A 232 1.26 18.63 -2.10
CA ASN A 232 1.60 18.78 -3.51
C ASN A 232 2.38 20.09 -3.77
N VAL A 233 1.97 21.19 -3.14
CA VAL A 233 2.66 22.48 -3.22
C VAL A 233 4.05 22.40 -2.58
N VAL A 234 4.15 21.80 -1.40
CA VAL A 234 5.41 21.61 -0.67
C VAL A 234 6.40 20.80 -1.50
N ILE A 235 5.98 19.64 -2.01
CA ILE A 235 6.79 18.73 -2.82
C ILE A 235 7.35 19.44 -4.06
N TYR A 236 6.55 20.27 -4.73
CA TYR A 236 7.00 20.98 -5.92
C TYR A 236 7.92 22.16 -5.61
N ARG A 237 7.56 23.01 -4.64
CA ARG A 237 8.19 24.32 -4.41
C ARG A 237 9.42 24.27 -3.52
N VAL A 238 9.42 23.46 -2.45
CA VAL A 238 10.51 23.42 -1.46
C VAL A 238 11.86 23.05 -2.09
N PRO A 239 11.98 21.99 -2.92
CA PRO A 239 13.25 21.65 -3.56
C PRO A 239 13.75 22.71 -4.54
N ARG A 240 12.84 23.52 -5.07
CA ARG A 240 13.11 24.61 -6.01
C ARG A 240 13.34 25.95 -5.32
N ARG A 241 13.30 25.99 -3.99
CA ARG A 241 13.42 27.22 -3.17
C ARG A 241 12.38 28.29 -3.53
N ILE A 242 11.23 27.85 -4.03
CA ILE A 242 10.09 28.73 -4.31
C ILE A 242 9.30 28.89 -3.01
N SER A 243 8.81 30.10 -2.75
CA SER A 243 8.00 30.38 -1.57
C SER A 243 6.70 29.55 -1.59
N VAL A 244 6.43 28.87 -0.48
CA VAL A 244 5.20 28.08 -0.30
C VAL A 244 3.99 28.97 -0.04
N ILE A 245 4.19 30.12 0.64
CA ILE A 245 3.10 30.96 1.18
C ILE A 245 2.67 32.06 0.20
N THR A 246 3.61 32.66 -0.53
CA THR A 246 3.34 33.93 -1.23
C THR A 246 2.77 33.79 -2.64
N GLN A 247 2.80 32.59 -3.24
CA GLN A 247 2.32 32.37 -4.61
C GLN A 247 1.03 31.56 -4.63
N ARG A 248 0.00 32.06 -5.34
CA ARG A 248 -1.25 31.32 -5.57
C ARG A 248 -1.03 30.12 -6.50
N SER A 249 -1.99 29.22 -6.58
CA SER A 249 -1.98 28.12 -7.56
C SER A 249 -2.40 28.65 -8.93
N HIS A 250 -1.64 28.31 -9.97
CA HIS A 250 -1.87 28.75 -11.35
C HIS A 250 -1.73 27.55 -12.30
N CYS A 251 -2.44 27.60 -13.43
CA CYS A 251 -2.24 26.62 -14.49
C CYS A 251 -0.84 26.79 -15.11
N PRO A 252 -0.05 25.72 -15.29
CA PRO A 252 1.29 25.81 -15.86
C PRO A 252 1.30 26.20 -17.36
N SER A 253 0.26 25.87 -18.12
CA SER A 253 0.16 26.23 -19.55
C SER A 253 -0.32 27.66 -19.77
N CYS A 254 -1.44 28.06 -19.14
CA CYS A 254 -2.05 29.38 -19.42
C CYS A 254 -1.78 30.45 -18.37
N GLY A 255 -1.17 30.12 -17.23
CA GLY A 255 -0.84 31.07 -16.16
C GLY A 255 -2.04 31.61 -15.37
N VAL A 256 -3.27 31.29 -15.79
CA VAL A 256 -4.51 31.74 -15.12
C VAL A 256 -4.56 31.18 -13.69
N PRO A 257 -4.87 32.02 -12.67
CA PRO A 257 -5.04 31.56 -11.30
C PRO A 257 -6.19 30.56 -11.18
N ILE A 258 -5.97 29.51 -10.40
CA ILE A 258 -6.98 28.48 -10.14
C ILE A 258 -8.04 29.05 -9.18
N LEU A 259 -9.32 28.90 -9.54
CA LEU A 259 -10.44 29.31 -8.70
C LEU A 259 -10.51 28.46 -7.42
N ALA A 260 -10.98 29.04 -6.31
CA ALA A 260 -11.11 28.30 -5.05
C ALA A 260 -12.02 27.06 -5.17
N SER A 261 -13.08 27.14 -6.00
CA SER A 261 -13.97 25.99 -6.27
C SER A 261 -13.28 24.83 -6.99
N ASP A 262 -12.21 25.13 -7.73
CA ASP A 262 -11.48 24.17 -8.56
C ASP A 262 -10.29 23.58 -7.79
N ASN A 263 -9.95 24.18 -6.64
CA ASN A 263 -8.91 23.76 -5.73
C ASN A 263 -9.45 22.90 -4.57
N LEU A 264 -10.70 22.41 -4.65
CA LEU A 264 -11.24 21.49 -3.67
C LEU A 264 -10.61 20.10 -3.88
N PRO A 265 -9.95 19.49 -2.86
CA PRO A 265 -9.23 18.23 -3.03
C PRO A 265 -10.11 17.11 -3.58
N LEU A 266 -9.60 16.32 -4.52
CA LEU A 266 -10.28 15.29 -5.31
C LEU A 266 -11.43 15.80 -6.19
N VAL A 267 -12.36 16.55 -5.60
CA VAL A 267 -13.60 17.04 -6.21
C VAL A 267 -13.34 18.01 -7.35
N GLY A 268 -12.38 18.94 -7.19
CA GLY A 268 -12.03 19.93 -8.22
C GLY A 268 -11.52 19.28 -9.49
N TRP A 269 -10.59 18.31 -9.34
CA TRP A 269 -10.05 17.55 -10.46
C TRP A 269 -11.14 16.72 -11.16
N LEU A 270 -11.98 16.01 -10.39
CA LEU A 270 -13.08 15.21 -10.92
C LEU A 270 -14.13 16.06 -11.65
N ARG A 271 -14.49 17.23 -11.10
CA ARG A 271 -15.48 18.13 -11.71
C ARG A 271 -14.99 18.72 -13.04
N LEU A 272 -13.69 18.96 -13.14
CA LEU A 272 -13.05 19.48 -14.33
C LEU A 272 -12.66 18.38 -15.34
N ASN A 273 -13.00 17.12 -15.05
CA ASN A 273 -12.54 15.97 -15.82
C ASN A 273 -11.02 16.03 -16.03
N GLY A 274 -10.24 16.37 -15.01
CA GLY A 274 -8.79 16.49 -15.10
C GLY A 274 -8.27 17.44 -16.19
N ARG A 275 -9.02 18.48 -16.58
CA ARG A 275 -8.58 19.50 -17.55
C ARG A 275 -8.65 20.90 -16.97
N CYS A 276 -7.77 21.78 -17.41
CA CYS A 276 -7.86 23.18 -17.05
C CYS A 276 -9.15 23.78 -17.65
N ARG A 277 -9.94 24.49 -16.83
CA ARG A 277 -11.16 25.18 -17.28
C ARG A 277 -10.94 26.09 -18.48
N ASN A 278 -9.81 26.80 -18.53
CA ASN A 278 -9.54 27.82 -19.54
C ASN A 278 -8.84 27.26 -20.79
N CYS A 279 -7.72 26.56 -20.63
CA CYS A 279 -6.93 26.09 -21.77
C CYS A 279 -7.15 24.62 -22.12
N GLN A 280 -7.98 23.88 -21.38
CA GLN A 280 -8.26 22.45 -21.57
C GLN A 280 -7.04 21.52 -21.49
N GLU A 281 -5.88 22.05 -21.11
CA GLU A 281 -4.67 21.27 -20.82
C GLU A 281 -4.95 20.23 -19.74
N GLU A 282 -4.37 19.04 -19.90
CA GLU A 282 -4.55 17.96 -18.94
C GLU A 282 -3.82 18.25 -17.62
N ILE A 283 -4.55 18.10 -16.52
CA ILE A 283 -4.03 18.22 -15.16
C ILE A 283 -3.59 16.83 -14.72
N SER A 284 -2.31 16.69 -14.37
CA SER A 284 -1.72 15.42 -13.95
C SER A 284 -2.53 14.70 -12.86
N GLU A 285 -2.78 13.40 -13.05
CA GLU A 285 -3.45 12.53 -12.09
C GLU A 285 -2.68 12.37 -10.76
N ARG A 286 -1.40 12.76 -10.73
CA ARG A 286 -0.59 12.77 -9.52
C ARG A 286 -1.22 13.60 -8.40
N TYR A 287 -1.84 14.73 -8.73
CA TYR A 287 -2.43 15.63 -7.75
C TYR A 287 -3.55 14.94 -6.94
N PRO A 288 -4.62 14.42 -7.56
CA PRO A 288 -5.67 13.72 -6.84
C PRO A 288 -5.18 12.41 -6.19
N ILE A 289 -4.20 11.72 -6.77
CA ILE A 289 -3.62 10.50 -6.14
C ILE A 289 -2.95 10.84 -4.81
N VAL A 290 -2.12 11.90 -4.76
CA VAL A 290 -1.46 12.34 -3.52
C VAL A 290 -2.49 12.78 -2.48
N GLU A 291 -3.51 13.52 -2.89
CA GLU A 291 -4.61 13.93 -2.01
C GLU A 291 -5.33 12.71 -1.40
N GLY A 292 -5.67 11.74 -2.24
CA GLY A 292 -6.31 10.49 -1.82
C GLY A 292 -5.46 9.67 -0.86
N ILE A 293 -4.17 9.46 -1.16
CA ILE A 293 -3.25 8.70 -0.30
C ILE A 293 -3.13 9.34 1.08
N VAL A 294 -2.94 10.66 1.15
CA VAL A 294 -2.81 11.36 2.44
C VAL A 294 -4.12 11.35 3.21
N GLY A 295 -5.26 11.51 2.51
CA GLY A 295 -6.58 11.27 3.08
C GLY A 295 -6.71 9.88 3.73
N LEU A 296 -6.30 8.84 3.01
CA LEU A 296 -6.36 7.46 3.51
C LEU A 296 -5.41 7.22 4.69
N ILE A 297 -4.23 7.84 4.72
CA ILE A 297 -3.34 7.79 5.89
C ILE A 297 -4.04 8.34 7.13
N PHE A 298 -4.70 9.50 7.02
CA PHE A 298 -5.43 10.12 8.13
C PHE A 298 -6.59 9.25 8.61
N LEU A 299 -7.36 8.67 7.68
CA LEU A 299 -8.47 7.78 7.96
C LEU A 299 -7.99 6.48 8.63
N LEU A 300 -6.90 5.89 8.14
CA LEU A 300 -6.35 4.65 8.67
C LEU A 300 -5.85 4.85 10.10
N LEU A 301 -5.05 5.89 10.35
CA LEU A 301 -4.58 6.21 11.69
C LEU A 301 -5.74 6.58 12.63
N PHE A 302 -6.81 7.18 12.10
CA PHE A 302 -8.01 7.45 12.90
C PHE A 302 -8.63 6.15 13.42
N PHE A 303 -8.79 5.13 12.58
CA PHE A 303 -9.32 3.84 13.03
C PHE A 303 -8.35 3.06 13.91
N VAL A 304 -7.09 2.98 13.48
CA VAL A 304 -6.07 2.12 14.07
C VAL A 304 -5.55 2.67 15.39
N GLU A 305 -5.49 3.99 15.56
CA GLU A 305 -4.91 4.63 16.74
C GLU A 305 -5.96 5.34 17.60
N LEU A 306 -6.75 6.26 17.04
CA LEU A 306 -7.73 7.04 17.80
C LEU A 306 -8.90 6.17 18.27
N ILE A 307 -9.65 5.58 17.32
CA ILE A 307 -10.87 4.82 17.60
C ILE A 307 -10.55 3.57 18.40
N SER A 308 -9.45 2.87 18.11
CA SER A 308 -9.01 1.69 18.86
C SER A 308 -8.53 2.00 20.30
N GLY A 309 -8.42 3.28 20.66
CA GLY A 309 -7.89 3.69 21.95
C GLY A 309 -6.39 3.43 22.12
N GLY A 310 -5.64 3.37 21.02
CA GLY A 310 -4.20 3.12 20.97
C GLY A 310 -3.84 1.63 20.95
N ALA A 311 -4.70 0.76 20.43
CA ALA A 311 -4.48 -0.68 20.39
C ALA A 311 -3.26 -1.10 19.55
N ASN A 312 -2.87 -0.27 18.58
CA ASN A 312 -1.68 -0.47 17.78
C ASN A 312 -0.40 -0.08 18.51
N LEU A 313 -0.45 0.75 19.56
CA LEU A 313 0.73 1.29 20.22
C LEU A 313 1.36 0.26 21.15
N PRO A 314 2.68 0.06 21.10
CA PRO A 314 3.36 -0.87 21.99
C PRO A 314 3.41 -0.32 23.42
N MET A 315 3.54 -1.22 24.41
CA MET A 315 3.78 -0.93 25.85
C MET A 315 2.72 -0.10 26.59
N ARG A 316 1.81 0.55 25.87
CA ARG A 316 0.75 1.38 26.42
C ARG A 316 -0.50 0.54 26.67
N SER A 317 -1.13 0.72 27.83
CA SER A 317 -2.42 0.10 28.10
C SER A 317 -3.48 0.63 27.13
N ILE A 318 -4.32 -0.29 26.62
CA ILE A 318 -5.49 0.10 25.83
C ILE A 318 -6.40 0.90 26.75
N ASN A 319 -6.83 2.06 26.30
CA ASN A 319 -7.79 2.84 27.06
C ASN A 319 -9.13 2.08 27.15
N SER A 320 -9.68 1.89 28.34
CA SER A 320 -10.91 1.13 28.57
C SER A 320 -12.13 1.66 27.81
N TYR A 321 -12.17 2.97 27.55
CA TYR A 321 -13.26 3.64 26.83
C TYR A 321 -12.91 3.85 25.34
N VAL A 322 -13.22 2.88 24.48
CA VAL A 322 -12.84 2.85 23.05
C VAL A 322 -13.97 3.43 22.19
N GLY A 323 -13.67 4.06 21.05
CA GLY A 323 -14.67 4.64 20.15
C GLY A 323 -14.79 6.17 20.20
N VAL A 324 -15.48 6.75 19.20
CA VAL A 324 -15.46 8.22 19.00
C VAL A 324 -16.21 8.99 20.08
N GLN A 325 -17.27 8.40 20.62
CA GLN A 325 -18.11 9.05 21.63
C GLN A 325 -17.30 9.39 22.89
N TRP A 326 -16.46 8.46 23.34
CA TRP A 326 -15.61 8.66 24.51
C TRP A 326 -14.51 9.68 24.26
N ILE A 327 -14.00 9.79 23.03
CA ILE A 327 -13.06 10.87 22.67
C ILE A 327 -13.76 12.23 22.70
N LEU A 328 -15.03 12.32 22.30
CA LEU A 328 -15.80 13.55 22.32
C LEU A 328 -16.17 14.01 23.75
N PHE A 329 -16.58 13.09 24.62
CA PHE A 329 -16.96 13.43 26.00
C PHE A 329 -15.78 13.46 26.97
N TYR A 330 -14.75 12.65 26.73
CA TYR A 330 -13.54 12.53 27.54
C TYR A 330 -12.32 12.55 26.63
N THR A 331 -12.00 13.75 26.14
CA THR A 331 -10.92 13.93 25.17
C THR A 331 -9.57 13.48 25.74
N LYS A 332 -9.05 12.40 25.14
CA LYS A 332 -7.72 11.87 25.41
C LYS A 332 -6.70 12.68 24.62
N TRP A 333 -6.34 13.86 25.16
CA TRP A 333 -5.44 14.81 24.51
C TRP A 333 -4.08 14.22 24.15
N ASP A 334 -3.62 13.23 24.91
CA ASP A 334 -2.40 12.51 24.65
C ASP A 334 -2.49 11.62 23.40
N LEU A 335 -3.60 10.89 23.22
CA LEU A 335 -3.84 10.08 22.03
C LEU A 335 -4.09 10.95 20.78
N VAL A 336 -4.81 12.07 20.94
CA VAL A 336 -5.00 13.06 19.86
C VAL A 336 -3.66 13.69 19.45
N GLY A 337 -2.82 14.03 20.43
CA GLY A 337 -1.48 14.55 20.17
C GLY A 337 -0.60 13.54 19.45
N LEU A 338 -0.64 12.27 19.86
CA LEU A 338 0.13 11.19 19.24
C LEU A 338 -0.32 10.94 17.79
N TYR A 339 -1.63 10.92 17.56
CA TYR A 339 -2.20 10.81 16.21
C TYR A 339 -1.69 11.93 15.31
N ALA A 340 -1.79 13.19 15.77
CA ALA A 340 -1.31 14.34 15.02
C ALA A 340 0.20 14.26 14.73
N TYR A 341 0.98 13.78 15.70
CA TYR A 341 2.42 13.57 15.58
C TYR A 341 2.76 12.47 14.55
N HIS A 342 2.07 11.33 14.56
CA HIS A 342 2.25 10.26 13.57
C HIS A 342 1.80 10.70 12.17
N CYS A 343 0.68 11.42 12.05
CA CYS A 343 0.27 12.05 10.78
C CYS A 343 1.36 12.98 10.24
N MET A 344 1.95 13.84 11.07
CA MET A 344 3.04 14.74 10.69
C MET A 344 4.27 13.96 10.20
N LEU A 345 4.70 12.93 10.93
CA LEU A 345 5.84 12.09 10.57
C LEU A 345 5.61 11.41 9.20
N LEU A 346 4.47 10.73 9.03
CA LEU A 346 4.14 10.04 7.79
C LEU A 346 4.00 10.99 6.60
N CYS A 347 3.35 12.15 6.79
CA CYS A 347 3.25 13.17 5.76
C CYS A 347 4.62 13.69 5.33
N THR A 348 5.56 13.84 6.27
CA THR A 348 6.91 14.31 6.01
C THR A 348 7.72 13.25 5.25
N VAL A 349 7.72 11.99 5.71
CA VAL A 349 8.40 10.88 5.03
C VAL A 349 7.83 10.67 3.63
N PHE A 350 6.50 10.72 3.47
CA PHE A 350 5.82 10.62 2.18
C PHE A 350 6.21 11.77 1.24
N SER A 351 6.20 13.02 1.74
CA SER A 351 6.61 14.19 0.95
C SER A 351 8.05 14.10 0.48
N TRP A 352 8.97 13.65 1.35
CA TRP A 352 10.37 13.46 0.98
C TRP A 352 10.56 12.32 0.00
N ALA A 353 9.79 11.23 0.12
CA ALA A 353 9.76 10.17 -0.89
C ALA A 353 9.32 10.70 -2.26
N MET A 354 8.31 11.57 -2.30
CA MET A 354 7.84 12.20 -3.55
C MET A 354 8.84 13.21 -4.12
N ILE A 355 9.54 13.99 -3.29
CA ILE A 355 10.63 14.87 -3.74
C ILE A 355 11.76 14.05 -4.38
N ARG A 356 12.10 12.91 -3.77
CA ARG A 356 13.11 11.99 -4.29
C ARG A 356 12.65 11.31 -5.58
N ARG A 357 11.37 10.97 -5.68
CA ARG A 357 10.74 10.48 -6.92
C ARG A 357 10.91 11.46 -8.07
N ASP A 358 10.87 12.77 -7.80
CA ASP A 358 11.12 13.83 -8.78
C ASP A 358 12.62 14.04 -9.13
N GLY A 359 13.50 13.18 -8.64
CA GLY A 359 14.95 13.30 -8.83
C GLY A 359 15.58 14.49 -8.08
N LYS A 360 14.85 15.09 -7.13
CA LYS A 360 15.34 16.20 -6.32
C LYS A 360 15.81 15.71 -4.96
N ARG A 361 16.77 16.44 -4.37
CA ARG A 361 17.24 16.18 -3.00
C ARG A 361 16.39 16.97 -2.01
N VAL A 362 16.18 16.38 -0.84
CA VAL A 362 15.51 17.06 0.28
C VAL A 362 16.40 18.22 0.76
N PRO A 363 15.89 19.46 0.84
CA PRO A 363 16.68 20.58 1.34
C PRO A 363 17.03 20.43 2.83
N VAL A 364 18.29 20.67 3.17
CA VAL A 364 18.82 20.58 4.54
C VAL A 364 18.06 21.47 5.54
N PRO A 365 17.66 22.72 5.22
CA PRO A 365 16.95 23.56 6.18
C PRO A 365 15.59 22.98 6.58
N THR A 366 14.85 22.40 5.62
CA THR A 366 13.53 21.82 5.91
C THR A 366 13.63 20.50 6.64
N SER A 367 14.66 19.69 6.35
CA SER A 367 14.91 18.48 7.13
C SER A 367 15.32 18.80 8.56
N GLY A 368 16.17 19.82 8.77
CA GLY A 368 16.58 20.27 10.10
C GLY A 368 15.41 20.80 10.91
N PHE A 369 14.52 21.60 10.30
CA PHE A 369 13.32 22.11 10.94
C PHE A 369 12.36 20.99 11.36
N MET A 370 12.06 20.05 10.47
CA MET A 370 11.19 18.91 10.81
C MET A 370 11.81 18.02 11.87
N LEU A 371 13.12 17.77 11.81
CA LEU A 371 13.83 17.01 12.83
C LEU A 371 13.78 17.71 14.20
N ALA A 372 13.91 19.04 14.24
CA ALA A 372 13.79 19.82 15.46
C ALA A 372 12.39 19.72 16.08
N ILE A 373 11.33 19.72 15.27
CA ILE A 373 9.96 19.47 15.75
C ILE A 373 9.83 18.04 16.27
N THR A 374 10.32 17.05 15.52
CA THR A 374 10.24 15.63 15.88
C THR A 374 10.93 15.34 17.22
N ILE A 375 12.06 15.98 17.51
CA ILE A 375 12.76 15.86 18.80
C ILE A 375 12.11 16.74 19.87
N GLY A 376 11.77 17.98 19.53
CA GLY A 376 11.26 18.97 20.48
C GLY A 376 9.86 18.67 21.01
N ALA A 377 8.96 18.15 20.17
CA ALA A 377 7.58 17.87 20.55
C ALA A 377 7.50 16.83 21.69
N PRO A 378 8.19 15.68 21.65
CA PRO A 378 8.26 14.77 22.78
C PRO A 378 8.89 15.33 24.07
N LEU A 379 9.81 16.30 23.96
CA LEU A 379 10.39 16.92 25.16
C LEU A 379 9.37 17.79 25.89
N LEU A 380 8.46 18.44 25.14
CA LEU A 380 7.35 19.23 25.68
C LEU A 380 6.18 18.35 26.11
N PHE A 381 5.79 17.40 25.26
CA PHE A 381 4.66 16.48 25.43
C PHE A 381 5.16 15.04 25.43
N ARG A 382 5.53 14.56 26.61
CA ARG A 382 6.28 13.31 26.77
C ARG A 382 5.51 12.05 26.34
N HIS A 383 4.18 12.14 26.32
CA HIS A 383 3.29 11.08 25.84
C HIS A 383 3.32 10.87 24.32
N LEU A 384 4.01 11.74 23.56
CA LEU A 384 4.20 11.61 22.12
C LEU A 384 5.22 10.54 21.73
N LEU A 385 6.05 10.05 22.67
CA LEU A 385 6.94 8.93 22.40
C LEU A 385 6.23 7.62 22.71
N PRO A 386 6.00 6.76 21.70
CA PRO A 386 5.28 5.51 21.89
C PRO A 386 6.10 4.46 22.65
N TRP A 387 7.43 4.58 22.69
CA TRP A 387 8.31 3.63 23.36
C TRP A 387 9.47 4.34 24.09
N PRO A 388 9.53 4.31 25.42
CA PRO A 388 10.67 4.84 26.18
C PRO A 388 11.82 3.82 26.22
N TYR A 389 13.06 4.30 26.24
CA TYR A 389 14.26 3.46 26.21
C TYR A 389 14.40 2.48 27.39
N ASP A 390 13.74 2.72 28.54
CA ASP A 390 13.96 1.94 29.77
C ASP A 390 12.92 0.83 30.05
N THR A 391 12.11 0.44 29.06
CA THR A 391 11.19 -0.68 29.23
C THR A 391 11.94 -2.02 29.31
N VAL A 392 12.29 -2.43 30.53
CA VAL A 392 12.69 -3.79 30.87
C VAL A 392 11.74 -4.28 31.97
N GLY A 393 10.87 -5.23 31.62
CA GLY A 393 9.91 -5.84 32.55
C GLY A 393 8.58 -5.08 32.74
N ASN A 394 7.74 -5.62 33.61
CA ASN A 394 6.32 -5.23 33.82
C ASN A 394 6.11 -3.89 34.58
N GLN A 395 7.08 -2.96 34.52
CA GLN A 395 7.01 -1.70 35.26
C GLN A 395 6.22 -0.63 34.50
N ALA A 396 5.46 0.17 35.26
CA ALA A 396 4.71 1.30 34.70
C ALA A 396 5.66 2.29 34.01
N VAL A 397 5.40 2.54 32.73
CA VAL A 397 6.18 3.47 31.91
C VAL A 397 6.15 4.88 32.54
N THR A 398 7.31 5.40 32.92
CA THR A 398 7.46 6.77 33.43
C THR A 398 8.10 7.67 32.38
N TYR A 399 7.32 8.60 31.84
CA TYR A 399 7.77 9.54 30.82
C TYR A 399 8.49 10.75 31.45
N THR A 400 9.82 10.70 31.54
CA THR A 400 10.67 11.82 31.98
C THR A 400 11.42 12.45 30.80
N VAL A 401 11.78 13.73 30.91
CA VAL A 401 12.52 14.45 29.85
C VAL A 401 13.85 13.77 29.50
N PRO A 402 14.67 13.29 30.48
CA PRO A 402 15.90 12.56 30.16
C PRO A 402 15.65 11.27 29.38
N LYS A 403 14.58 10.52 29.72
CA LYS A 403 14.22 9.29 29.02
C LYS A 403 13.75 9.56 27.60
N ALA A 404 12.92 10.60 27.40
CA ALA A 404 12.49 11.03 26.07
C ALA A 404 13.69 11.44 25.19
N ALA A 405 14.61 12.24 25.74
CA ALA A 405 15.83 12.63 25.06
C ALA A 405 16.70 11.40 24.70
N MET A 406 16.83 10.44 25.63
CA MET A 406 17.59 9.22 25.43
C MET A 406 16.97 8.33 24.34
N THR A 407 15.63 8.18 24.32
CA THR A 407 14.93 7.45 23.25
C THR A 407 15.21 8.07 21.89
N SER A 408 15.04 9.39 21.74
CA SER A 408 15.33 10.06 20.46
C SER A 408 16.82 9.96 20.10
N ALA A 409 17.74 10.02 21.06
CA ALA A 409 19.17 9.84 20.82
C ALA A 409 19.51 8.45 20.28
N TRP A 410 19.04 7.37 20.93
CA TRP A 410 19.22 6.01 20.43
C TRP A 410 18.55 5.80 19.08
N GLY A 411 17.36 6.38 18.89
CA GLY A 411 16.67 6.38 17.61
C GLY A 411 17.48 7.03 16.49
N LEU A 412 18.06 8.20 16.74
CA LEU A 412 18.94 8.90 15.80
C LEU A 412 20.21 8.09 15.47
N LEU A 413 20.82 7.46 16.48
CA LEU A 413 21.99 6.61 16.28
C LEU A 413 21.67 5.40 15.39
N ALA A 414 20.59 4.67 15.69
CA ALA A 414 20.13 3.55 14.89
C ALA A 414 19.79 3.97 13.46
N ALA A 415 19.04 5.06 13.30
CA ALA A 415 18.70 5.64 12.01
C ALA A 415 19.93 6.07 11.18
N GLY A 416 20.91 6.69 11.84
CA GLY A 416 22.17 7.06 11.24
C GLY A 416 22.87 5.84 10.64
N LEU A 417 23.06 4.78 11.44
CA LEU A 417 23.68 3.53 10.99
C LEU A 417 22.97 2.92 9.77
N VAL A 418 21.63 2.86 9.80
CA VAL A 418 20.83 2.35 8.68
C VAL A 418 21.01 3.19 7.41
N SER A 419 21.06 4.53 7.54
CA SER A 419 21.25 5.41 6.38
C SER A 419 22.60 5.24 5.68
N PHE A 420 23.63 4.75 6.39
CA PHE A 420 24.94 4.46 5.83
C PHE A 420 25.09 3.03 5.28
N LEU A 421 24.14 2.13 5.57
CA LEU A 421 24.19 0.72 5.17
C LEU A 421 24.49 0.52 3.68
N PRO A 422 23.81 1.20 2.73
CA PRO A 422 24.09 1.00 1.31
C PRO A 422 25.50 1.46 0.90
N GLN A 423 26.06 2.48 1.55
CA GLN A 423 27.41 2.96 1.27
C GLN A 423 28.46 1.97 1.75
N ILE A 424 28.23 1.37 2.92
CA ILE A 424 29.09 0.32 3.47
C ILE A 424 29.06 -0.91 2.54
N MET A 425 27.87 -1.34 2.12
CA MET A 425 27.72 -2.46 1.17
C MET A 425 28.39 -2.16 -0.18
N ASN A 426 28.21 -0.95 -0.72
CA ASN A 426 28.84 -0.56 -1.99
C ASN A 426 30.37 -0.56 -1.92
N ARG A 427 30.95 -0.09 -0.80
CA ARG A 427 32.40 -0.19 -0.56
C ARG A 427 32.86 -1.64 -0.44
N ALA A 428 32.11 -2.47 0.28
CA ALA A 428 32.43 -3.89 0.46
C ALA A 428 32.38 -4.66 -0.89
N CYS A 429 31.38 -4.38 -1.73
CA CYS A 429 31.20 -5.02 -3.03
C CYS A 429 31.96 -4.35 -4.19
N ARG A 430 32.77 -3.31 -3.92
CA ARG A 430 33.44 -2.47 -4.95
C ARG A 430 32.50 -1.95 -6.04
N ALA A 431 31.23 -1.69 -5.70
CA ALA A 431 30.23 -1.16 -6.61
C ALA A 431 30.09 0.36 -6.43
N THR A 432 30.11 1.13 -7.51
CA THR A 432 29.91 2.59 -7.50
C THR A 432 28.45 2.97 -7.79
N LEU A 433 27.53 2.42 -7.01
CA LEU A 433 26.10 2.74 -7.13
C LEU A 433 25.72 3.89 -6.19
N GLN A 434 24.83 4.78 -6.64
CA GLN A 434 24.20 5.74 -5.74
C GLN A 434 23.29 4.97 -4.76
N PRO A 435 23.25 5.37 -3.46
CA PRO A 435 22.37 4.71 -2.52
C PRO A 435 20.91 4.87 -2.96
N PRO A 436 20.10 3.81 -2.83
CA PRO A 436 18.71 3.87 -3.25
C PRO A 436 17.95 4.94 -2.45
N PRO A 437 16.94 5.59 -3.07
CA PRO A 437 16.28 6.75 -2.47
C PRO A 437 15.63 6.43 -1.12
N GLN A 438 15.20 5.19 -0.86
CA GLN A 438 14.58 4.76 0.40
C GLN A 438 15.55 4.71 1.61
N PHE A 439 16.86 4.88 1.41
CA PHE A 439 17.87 4.92 2.48
C PHE A 439 18.41 6.33 2.73
N ASP A 440 17.64 7.39 2.40
CA ASP A 440 18.09 8.74 2.63
C ASP A 440 18.19 9.08 4.13
N CYS A 441 19.31 9.69 4.51
CA CYS A 441 19.60 10.05 5.89
C CYS A 441 18.47 10.87 6.56
N PRO A 442 17.89 11.92 5.95
CA PRO A 442 16.83 12.70 6.59
C PRO A 442 15.62 11.86 7.01
N SER A 443 15.08 11.01 6.11
CA SER A 443 13.88 10.22 6.41
C SER A 443 14.13 9.24 7.56
N TRP A 444 15.28 8.56 7.58
CA TRP A 444 15.63 7.64 8.66
C TRP A 444 15.83 8.38 9.98
N LEU A 445 16.53 9.51 10.00
CA LEU A 445 16.71 10.30 11.23
C LEU A 445 15.36 10.74 11.81
N LEU A 446 14.41 11.13 10.96
CA LEU A 446 13.05 11.50 11.38
C LEU A 446 12.30 10.31 11.98
N ILE A 447 12.36 9.14 11.34
CA ILE A 447 11.76 7.89 11.81
C ILE A 447 12.36 7.49 13.16
N GLY A 448 13.69 7.48 13.26
CA GLY A 448 14.40 7.11 14.49
C GLY A 448 14.11 8.06 15.64
N ALA A 449 14.19 9.38 15.40
CA ALA A 449 13.93 10.37 16.43
C ALA A 449 12.51 10.33 16.98
N GLY A 450 11.51 10.05 16.12
CA GLY A 450 10.10 10.11 16.49
C GLY A 450 9.46 8.79 16.89
N LEU A 451 9.89 7.67 16.30
CA LEU A 451 9.34 6.34 16.61
C LEU A 451 10.28 5.50 17.49
N GLY A 452 11.55 5.86 17.59
CA GLY A 452 12.57 5.17 18.39
C GLY A 452 13.38 4.13 17.60
N TRP A 453 14.38 3.54 18.26
CA TRP A 453 15.35 2.64 17.63
C TRP A 453 14.73 1.29 17.22
N GLN A 454 13.79 0.75 18.01
CA GLN A 454 13.09 -0.49 17.69
C GLN A 454 12.26 -0.37 16.41
N ALA A 455 11.64 0.79 16.19
CA ALA A 455 10.92 1.07 14.95
C ALA A 455 11.87 1.06 13.76
N VAL A 456 13.08 1.64 13.89
CA VAL A 456 14.10 1.60 12.84
C VAL A 456 14.44 0.15 12.47
N VAL A 457 14.68 -0.72 13.45
CA VAL A 457 14.99 -2.15 13.20
C VAL A 457 13.83 -2.85 12.50
N ALA A 458 12.62 -2.72 13.03
CA ALA A 458 11.42 -3.33 12.45
C ALA A 458 11.15 -2.85 11.02
N ILE A 459 11.27 -1.54 10.76
CA ILE A 459 11.07 -0.95 9.44
C ILE A 459 12.12 -1.45 8.46
N VAL A 460 13.38 -1.65 8.88
CA VAL A 460 14.41 -2.25 7.99
C VAL A 460 14.01 -3.67 7.58
N VAL A 461 13.54 -4.50 8.51
CA VAL A 461 13.11 -5.87 8.22
C VAL A 461 11.91 -5.88 7.27
N LEU A 462 10.88 -5.09 7.58
CA LEU A 462 9.71 -4.97 6.71
C LEU A 462 10.06 -4.40 5.33
N LEU A 463 11.01 -3.45 5.26
CA LEU A 463 11.50 -2.90 4.00
C LEU A 463 12.25 -3.96 3.20
N ALA A 464 13.04 -4.83 3.84
CA ALA A 464 13.70 -5.94 3.17
C ALA A 464 12.66 -6.92 2.58
N ILE A 465 11.63 -7.30 3.34
CA ILE A 465 10.52 -8.15 2.88
C ILE A 465 9.81 -7.49 1.70
N TRP A 466 9.49 -6.19 1.81
CA TRP A 466 8.85 -5.42 0.74
C TRP A 466 9.70 -5.40 -0.53
N MET A 467 11.01 -5.15 -0.41
CA MET A 467 11.93 -5.10 -1.54
C MET A 467 12.07 -6.46 -2.21
N ILE A 468 12.16 -7.54 -1.45
CA ILE A 468 12.15 -8.93 -1.96
C ILE A 468 10.84 -9.20 -2.71
N GLY A 469 9.69 -8.85 -2.13
CA GLY A 469 8.40 -8.94 -2.82
C GLY A 469 8.39 -8.17 -4.15
N CYS A 470 8.91 -6.95 -4.16
CA CYS A 470 9.05 -6.15 -5.39
C CYS A 470 10.04 -6.72 -6.41
N THR A 471 10.93 -7.65 -6.04
CA THR A 471 11.80 -8.34 -7.01
C THR A 471 11.07 -9.44 -7.76
N PHE A 472 10.11 -10.11 -7.13
CA PHE A 472 9.25 -11.09 -7.81
C PHE A 472 8.23 -10.44 -8.74
N LEU A 473 7.87 -9.17 -8.50
CA LEU A 473 6.86 -8.43 -9.27
C LEU A 473 7.43 -7.64 -10.45
N VAL A 474 8.74 -7.41 -10.51
CA VAL A 474 9.37 -6.65 -11.60
C VAL A 474 10.10 -7.63 -12.51
N PRO A 475 9.65 -7.84 -13.76
CA PRO A 475 10.39 -8.68 -14.68
C PRO A 475 11.77 -8.08 -14.95
N ALA A 476 12.78 -8.95 -15.01
CA ALA A 476 14.12 -8.57 -15.46
C ALA A 476 13.98 -8.09 -16.92
N GLN A 477 14.01 -6.77 -17.14
CA GLN A 477 14.08 -6.24 -18.49
C GLN A 477 15.48 -6.54 -19.03
N ASP A 478 15.54 -7.36 -20.08
CA ASP A 478 16.75 -7.59 -20.87
C ASP A 478 17.28 -6.25 -21.40
N SER A 479 18.55 -5.97 -21.10
CA SER A 479 19.24 -4.73 -21.41
C SER A 479 19.64 -4.60 -22.89
N THR A 480 18.92 -5.23 -23.82
CA THR A 480 19.35 -5.35 -25.23
C THR A 480 18.69 -4.37 -26.19
N HIS A 481 17.65 -3.63 -25.81
CA HIS A 481 17.08 -2.59 -26.66
C HIS A 481 16.78 -1.29 -25.90
N GLY A 482 17.58 -0.26 -26.22
CA GLY A 482 17.29 1.14 -25.88
C GLY A 482 17.51 1.51 -24.42
N ASP A 483 18.02 2.72 -24.18
CA ASP A 483 18.13 3.28 -22.83
C ASP A 483 16.72 3.51 -22.25
N PRO A 484 16.25 2.71 -21.26
CA PRO A 484 14.88 2.78 -20.75
C PRO A 484 14.60 4.13 -20.06
N SER A 485 15.65 4.88 -19.69
CA SER A 485 15.49 6.23 -19.16
C SER A 485 14.97 7.22 -20.21
N LYS A 486 15.21 6.97 -21.50
CA LYS A 486 14.74 7.83 -22.60
C LYS A 486 13.29 7.51 -22.99
N GLU A 487 12.91 6.25 -23.07
CA GLU A 487 11.52 5.85 -23.38
C GLU A 487 10.55 6.16 -22.24
N ALA A 488 10.94 5.94 -20.97
CA ALA A 488 10.14 6.33 -19.81
C ALA A 488 10.10 7.86 -19.61
N ALA A 489 11.14 8.59 -20.01
CA ALA A 489 11.12 10.06 -20.01
C ALA A 489 10.22 10.64 -21.13
N MET A 490 10.04 9.92 -22.24
CA MET A 490 9.14 10.33 -23.33
C MET A 490 7.67 9.97 -23.07
N THR A 491 7.39 8.85 -22.39
CA THR A 491 6.00 8.40 -22.10
C THR A 491 5.50 8.77 -20.70
N GLY A 492 6.40 9.17 -19.79
CA GLY A 492 6.04 9.58 -18.42
C GLY A 492 5.56 8.44 -17.51
N GLN A 493 5.53 7.20 -17.99
CA GLN A 493 5.05 6.03 -17.26
C GLN A 493 6.24 5.14 -16.85
N PHE A 494 6.56 5.13 -15.55
CA PHE A 494 7.46 4.13 -14.99
C PHE A 494 6.68 2.83 -14.73
N PRO A 495 7.30 1.64 -14.89
CA PRO A 495 6.67 0.39 -14.49
C PRO A 495 6.27 0.46 -13.02
N ILE A 496 5.05 0.02 -12.69
CA ILE A 496 4.45 0.13 -11.34
C ILE A 496 5.38 -0.46 -10.27
N GLY A 497 6.09 -1.55 -10.55
CA GLY A 497 7.04 -2.13 -9.60
C GLY A 497 8.25 -1.24 -9.28
N THR A 498 8.67 -0.36 -10.20
CA THR A 498 9.68 0.67 -9.92
C THR A 498 9.10 1.75 -9.00
N GLU A 499 7.83 2.11 -9.18
CA GLU A 499 7.13 3.07 -8.31
C GLU A 499 6.90 2.50 -6.89
N LEU A 500 6.54 1.21 -6.78
CA LEU A 500 6.43 0.51 -5.50
C LEU A 500 7.75 0.50 -4.72
N ARG A 501 8.89 0.37 -5.41
CA ARG A 501 10.21 0.46 -4.76
C ARG A 501 10.52 1.89 -4.29
N ARG A 502 10.17 2.90 -5.09
CA ARG A 502 10.41 4.32 -4.75
C ARG A 502 9.55 4.80 -3.58
N LEU A 503 8.34 4.27 -3.45
CA LEU A 503 7.39 4.60 -2.37
C LEU A 503 7.41 3.60 -1.22
N ALA A 504 8.33 2.65 -1.20
CA ALA A 504 8.38 1.58 -0.21
C ALA A 504 8.47 2.11 1.24
N LEU A 505 9.33 3.10 1.49
CA LEU A 505 9.57 3.60 2.85
C LEU A 505 8.30 4.12 3.56
N PRO A 506 7.53 5.10 3.02
CA PRO A 506 6.31 5.56 3.69
C PRO A 506 5.26 4.46 3.84
N CYS A 507 5.13 3.54 2.88
CA CYS A 507 4.22 2.40 2.99
C CYS A 507 4.60 1.47 4.14
N VAL A 508 5.89 1.13 4.25
CA VAL A 508 6.40 0.27 5.32
C VAL A 508 6.29 0.93 6.69
N VAL A 509 6.52 2.24 6.80
CA VAL A 509 6.29 2.99 8.05
C VAL A 509 4.82 2.91 8.47
N LEU A 510 3.89 3.05 7.51
CA LEU A 510 2.46 2.94 7.78
C LEU A 510 2.07 1.52 8.24
N ILE A 511 2.58 0.48 7.57
CA ILE A 511 2.38 -0.92 7.97
C ILE A 511 2.92 -1.16 9.37
N HIS A 512 4.13 -0.67 9.65
CA HIS A 512 4.74 -0.76 10.96
C HIS A 512 3.84 -0.13 12.04
N GLN A 513 3.32 1.08 11.81
CA GLN A 513 2.41 1.74 12.76
C GLN A 513 1.11 0.95 12.99
N CYS A 514 0.60 0.25 11.98
CA CYS A 514 -0.60 -0.58 12.13
C CYS A 514 -0.33 -1.85 12.96
N LEU A 515 0.85 -2.43 12.81
CA LEU A 515 1.24 -3.70 13.45
C LEU A 515 2.15 -3.50 14.67
N TRP A 516 2.30 -2.26 15.14
CA TRP A 516 3.42 -1.90 16.00
C TRP A 516 3.41 -2.67 17.32
N ARG A 517 2.25 -2.85 17.97
CA ARG A 517 2.14 -3.64 19.19
C ARG A 517 2.67 -5.06 19.02
N HIS A 518 2.18 -5.80 18.01
CA HIS A 518 2.60 -7.17 17.74
C HIS A 518 4.09 -7.26 17.39
N ILE A 519 4.62 -6.28 16.68
CA ILE A 519 6.05 -6.19 16.39
C ILE A 519 6.85 -5.88 17.66
N GLY A 520 6.32 -5.02 18.53
CA GLY A 520 6.93 -4.62 19.79
C GLY A 520 7.05 -5.76 20.80
N GLU A 521 6.08 -6.68 20.80
CA GLU A 521 6.11 -7.91 21.60
C GLU A 521 7.29 -8.82 21.26
N LEU A 522 7.88 -8.73 20.05
CA LEU A 522 9.09 -9.49 19.69
C LEU A 522 10.36 -8.95 20.36
N PHE A 523 10.32 -7.73 20.91
CA PHE A 523 11.47 -7.05 21.52
C PHE A 523 11.44 -7.07 23.06
N VAL A 524 10.37 -7.58 23.66
CA VAL A 524 10.20 -7.77 25.12
C VAL A 524 10.33 -9.25 25.45
#